data_AF-A0A258V403-F1
#
_entry.id   AF-A0A258V403-F1
#
_cell.length_a   1.000
_cell.length_b   1.000
_cell.length_c   1.000
_cell.angle_alpha   90.00
_cell.angle_beta   90.00
_cell.angle_gamma   90.00
#
_symmetry.space_group_name_H-M   'P 1'
#
loop_
_entity.id
_entity.type
_entity.pdbx_description
1 polymer ?
#
loop_
_entity_poly.entity_id
_entity_poly.type
_entity_poly.pdbx_seq_one_letter_code
_entity_poly.pdbx_strand_id
1 'polypeptide(L)'
;MSSALPDFQQYQLAFTAHIRNPTLHKKPASVAENRMAVYRQAIFNNFLTTVSSCFPVCQQVVGVRAWKKLIQRFVAEHAAKTPIFKEIPFEFTQFLASLEGIPPYLPALAHYEWVELEVTHQPIVQVEISPITDFLDEIPLFSPH
;
A
#
# COMPACT_ATOMS: atom_id res chain seq x y z
N MET A 1 21.27 6.99 -28.69
CA MET A 1 22.39 7.32 -27.78
C MET A 1 21.80 7.62 -26.41
N SER A 2 22.16 6.83 -25.40
CA SER A 2 21.56 6.87 -24.07
C SER A 2 21.88 8.22 -23.40
N SER A 3 20.88 9.07 -23.17
CA SER A 3 21.09 10.30 -22.40
C SER A 3 21.34 9.90 -20.94
N ALA A 4 22.57 10.06 -20.48
CA ALA A 4 22.88 9.95 -19.06
C ALA A 4 22.02 10.98 -18.31
N LEU A 5 21.31 10.53 -17.27
CA LEU A 5 20.45 11.40 -16.45
C LEU A 5 21.30 12.53 -15.84
N PRO A 6 20.78 13.76 -15.70
CA PRO A 6 21.46 14.84 -14.98
C PRO A 6 21.94 14.43 -13.58
N ASP A 7 23.08 14.98 -13.12
CA ASP A 7 23.72 14.61 -11.86
C ASP A 7 22.78 14.73 -10.63
N PHE A 8 21.90 15.74 -10.61
CA PHE A 8 20.92 15.89 -9.54
C PHE A 8 19.90 14.75 -9.51
N GLN A 9 19.50 14.22 -10.66
CA GLN A 9 18.57 13.09 -10.76
C GLN A 9 19.25 11.80 -10.34
N GLN A 10 20.51 11.60 -10.73
CA GLN A 10 21.31 10.46 -10.26
C GLN A 10 21.45 10.49 -8.73
N TYR A 11 21.69 11.67 -8.15
CA TYR A 11 21.74 11.85 -6.71
C TYR A 11 20.39 11.55 -6.03
N GLN A 12 19.28 12.07 -6.54
CA GLN A 12 17.93 11.79 -6.01
C GLN A 12 17.57 10.31 -6.08
N LEU A 13 17.93 9.63 -7.18
CA LEU A 13 17.74 8.19 -7.33
C LEU A 13 18.58 7.40 -6.34
N ALA A 14 19.87 7.72 -6.19
CA ALA A 14 20.75 7.07 -5.22
C ALA A 14 20.28 7.30 -3.77
N PHE A 15 19.81 8.51 -3.46
CA PHE A 15 19.27 8.87 -2.16
C PHE A 15 18.00 8.07 -1.82
N THR A 16 17.03 8.05 -2.72
CA THR A 16 15.77 7.32 -2.52
C THR A 16 15.96 5.80 -2.53
N ALA A 17 16.83 5.27 -3.38
CA ALA A 17 17.19 3.85 -3.41
C ALA A 17 17.80 3.40 -2.07
N HIS A 18 18.72 4.20 -1.50
CA HIS A 18 19.31 3.89 -0.20
C HIS A 18 18.29 3.95 0.95
N ILE A 19 17.35 4.90 0.91
CA ILE A 19 16.27 4.96 1.91
C ILE A 19 15.39 3.71 1.86
N ARG A 20 15.04 3.23 0.65
CA ARG A 20 14.20 2.04 0.44
C ARG A 20 14.92 0.74 0.81
N ASN A 21 16.17 0.59 0.38
CA ASN A 21 16.95 -0.62 0.61
C ASN A 21 18.42 -0.29 0.94
N PRO A 22 18.72 0.00 2.22
CA PRO A 22 20.06 0.42 2.64
C PRO A 22 21.10 -0.71 2.58
N THR A 23 20.66 -1.98 2.56
CA THR A 23 21.56 -3.13 2.46
C THR A 23 22.06 -3.35 1.04
N LEU A 24 21.25 -3.04 0.02
CA LEU A 24 21.62 -3.20 -1.39
C LEU A 24 22.23 -1.94 -2.01
N HIS A 25 21.86 -0.74 -1.53
CA HIS A 25 22.33 0.52 -2.10
C HIS A 25 23.27 1.28 -1.16
N LYS A 26 24.41 1.73 -1.68
CA LYS A 26 25.36 2.54 -0.90
C LYS A 26 24.80 3.92 -0.63
N LYS A 27 25.09 4.45 0.56
CA LYS A 27 24.74 5.82 0.94
C LYS A 27 25.44 6.82 0.01
N PRO A 28 24.76 7.89 -0.45
CA PRO A 28 25.40 9.00 -1.12
C PRO A 28 26.48 9.65 -0.23
N ALA A 29 27.62 10.02 -0.81
CA ALA A 29 28.79 10.48 -0.06
C ALA A 29 28.53 11.75 0.79
N SER A 30 27.61 12.62 0.35
CA SER A 30 27.35 13.94 0.94
C SER A 30 26.32 13.96 2.09
N VAL A 31 25.72 12.82 2.47
CA VAL A 31 24.65 12.78 3.50
C VAL A 31 25.17 12.21 4.82
N ALA A 32 24.87 12.88 5.93
CA ALA A 32 25.15 12.37 7.27
C ALA A 32 24.29 11.13 7.60
N GLU A 33 24.91 10.07 8.13
CA GLU A 33 24.25 8.80 8.47
C GLU A 33 23.02 8.99 9.38
N ASN A 34 23.13 9.86 10.38
CA ASN A 34 22.05 10.15 11.32
C ASN A 34 20.79 10.68 10.62
N ARG A 35 20.94 11.55 9.62
CA ARG A 35 19.80 12.08 8.85
C ARG A 35 19.17 11.00 7.98
N MET A 36 20.01 10.13 7.40
CA MET A 36 19.55 9.04 6.57
C MET A 36 18.73 8.01 7.36
N ALA A 37 19.18 7.69 8.58
CA ALA A 37 18.45 6.81 9.49
C ALA A 37 17.05 7.36 9.82
N VAL A 38 16.93 8.68 10.06
CA VAL A 38 15.64 9.34 10.30
C VAL A 38 14.71 9.20 9.09
N TYR A 39 15.19 9.49 7.88
CA TYR A 39 14.35 9.36 6.67
C TYR A 39 13.90 7.93 6.42
N ARG A 40 14.80 6.95 6.57
CA ARG A 40 14.45 5.53 6.48
C ARG A 40 13.37 5.14 7.47
N GLN A 41 13.52 5.55 8.73
CA GLN A 41 12.54 5.23 9.76
C GLN A 41 11.19 5.88 9.48
N ALA A 42 11.19 7.15 9.05
CA ALA A 42 9.97 7.87 8.71
C ALA A 42 9.20 7.21 7.55
N ILE A 43 9.89 6.87 6.46
CA ILE A 43 9.24 6.20 5.31
C ILE A 43 8.71 4.83 5.73
N PHE A 44 9.52 4.02 6.40
CA PHE A 44 9.07 2.70 6.86
C PHE A 44 7.85 2.80 7.78
N ASN A 45 7.86 3.74 8.74
CA ASN A 45 6.74 3.94 9.65
C ASN A 45 5.47 4.40 8.92
N ASN A 46 5.60 5.25 7.89
CA ASN A 46 4.46 5.67 7.09
C ASN A 46 3.83 4.47 6.38
N PHE A 47 4.62 3.68 5.64
CA PHE A 47 4.11 2.47 4.98
C PHE A 47 3.54 1.46 5.98
N LEU A 48 4.23 1.24 7.10
CA LEU A 48 3.74 0.35 8.15
C LEU A 48 2.38 0.81 8.66
N THR A 49 2.20 2.10 8.94
CA THR A 49 0.94 2.62 9.47
C THR A 49 -0.17 2.53 8.42
N THR A 50 0.09 3.00 7.20
CA THR A 50 -0.89 2.99 6.10
C THR A 50 -1.33 1.59 5.73
N VAL A 51 -0.40 0.66 5.51
CA VAL A 51 -0.74 -0.72 5.13
C VAL A 51 -1.40 -1.43 6.31
N SER A 52 -0.94 -1.24 7.55
CA SER A 52 -1.59 -1.88 8.71
C SER A 52 -3.03 -1.38 8.94
N SER A 53 -3.33 -0.12 8.62
CA SER A 53 -4.71 0.38 8.71
C SER A 53 -5.65 -0.22 7.66
N CYS A 54 -5.12 -0.60 6.49
CA CYS A 54 -5.91 -1.20 5.41
C CYS A 54 -6.05 -2.73 5.53
N PHE A 55 -5.16 -3.39 6.25
CA PHE A 55 -5.10 -4.85 6.36
C PHE A 55 -4.98 -5.35 7.82
N PRO A 56 -5.86 -4.92 8.73
CA PRO A 56 -5.78 -5.26 10.15
C PRO A 56 -5.87 -6.78 10.42
N VAL A 57 -6.69 -7.53 9.68
CA VAL A 57 -6.86 -8.97 9.86
C VAL A 57 -5.63 -9.72 9.36
N CYS A 58 -5.08 -9.35 8.19
CA CYS A 58 -3.81 -9.91 7.72
C CYS A 58 -2.71 -9.74 8.77
N GLN A 59 -2.56 -8.54 9.34
CA GLN A 59 -1.56 -8.25 10.36
C GLN A 59 -1.75 -9.14 11.61
N GLN A 60 -3.00 -9.32 12.06
CA GLN A 60 -3.30 -10.15 13.22
C GLN A 60 -2.95 -11.62 12.97
N VAL A 61 -3.35 -12.17 11.83
CA VAL A 61 -3.19 -13.60 11.53
C VAL A 61 -1.72 -13.98 11.30
N VAL A 62 -0.93 -13.14 10.63
CA VAL A 62 0.51 -13.40 10.42
C VAL A 62 1.38 -13.01 11.61
N GLY A 63 0.86 -12.14 12.49
CA GLY A 63 1.56 -11.61 13.65
C GLY A 63 2.52 -10.46 13.33
N VAL A 64 2.73 -9.60 14.32
CA VAL A 64 3.46 -8.32 14.20
C VAL A 64 4.88 -8.46 13.63
N ARG A 65 5.60 -9.53 13.99
CA ARG A 65 6.99 -9.75 13.53
C ARG A 65 7.05 -10.11 12.04
N ALA A 66 6.20 -11.04 11.59
CA ALA A 66 6.14 -11.42 10.18
C ALA A 66 5.61 -10.27 9.34
N TRP A 67 4.60 -9.56 9.83
CA TRP A 67 4.05 -8.37 9.19
C TRP A 67 5.11 -7.30 8.93
N LYS A 68 5.89 -6.92 9.96
CA LYS A 68 6.98 -5.95 9.80
C LYS A 68 7.99 -6.38 8.73
N LYS A 69 8.33 -7.67 8.63
CA LYS A 69 9.23 -8.18 7.58
C LYS A 69 8.60 -8.07 6.18
N LEU A 70 7.31 -8.35 6.05
CA LEU A 70 6.58 -8.17 4.79
C LEU A 70 6.58 -6.70 4.36
N ILE A 71 6.31 -5.77 5.27
CA ILE A 71 6.37 -4.33 4.96
C ILE A 71 7.80 -3.89 4.62
N GLN A 72 8.82 -4.40 5.30
CA GLN A 72 10.22 -4.09 4.95
C GLN A 72 10.55 -4.56 3.53
N ARG A 73 10.14 -5.78 3.17
CA ARG A 73 10.32 -6.33 1.83
C ARG A 73 9.52 -5.55 0.79
N PHE A 74 8.28 -5.19 1.11
CA PHE A 74 7.45 -4.33 0.27
C PHE A 74 8.15 -3.00 0.02
N VAL A 75 8.53 -2.23 1.04
CA VAL A 75 9.22 -0.93 0.87
C VAL A 75 10.52 -1.04 0.06
N ALA A 76 11.25 -2.15 0.18
CA ALA A 76 12.49 -2.39 -0.54
C ALA A 76 12.28 -2.72 -2.02
N GLU A 77 11.24 -3.52 -2.36
CA GLU A 77 10.93 -3.97 -3.71
C GLU A 77 9.94 -3.04 -4.44
N HIS A 78 9.19 -2.26 -3.68
CA HIS A 78 8.21 -1.32 -4.17
C HIS A 78 8.89 -0.11 -4.82
N ALA A 79 9.13 -0.24 -6.11
CA ALA A 79 9.30 0.91 -6.99
C ALA A 79 7.92 1.55 -7.15
N ALA A 80 7.57 2.52 -6.31
CA ALA A 80 6.32 3.29 -6.43
C ALA A 80 6.11 3.67 -7.90
N LYS A 81 5.18 2.97 -8.57
CA LYS A 81 4.92 3.15 -10.01
C LYS A 81 4.09 4.40 -10.22
N THR A 82 3.35 4.80 -9.18
CA THR A 82 2.48 5.96 -9.19
C THR A 82 2.70 6.82 -7.93
N PRO A 83 2.75 8.15 -8.03
CA PRO A 83 2.81 9.04 -6.86
C PRO A 83 1.50 9.10 -6.06
N ILE A 84 0.50 8.27 -6.39
CA ILE A 84 -0.86 8.33 -5.83
C ILE A 84 -0.94 7.35 -4.65
N PHE A 85 -0.99 7.90 -3.43
CA PHE A 85 -1.09 7.12 -2.18
C PHE A 85 -2.30 6.19 -2.12
N LYS A 86 -3.36 6.50 -2.88
CA LYS A 86 -4.59 5.68 -2.95
C LYS A 86 -4.35 4.29 -3.56
N GLU A 87 -3.27 4.12 -4.33
CA GLU A 87 -2.94 2.85 -4.99
C GLU A 87 -2.14 1.89 -4.10
N ILE A 88 -1.57 2.39 -2.98
CA ILE A 88 -0.70 1.60 -2.10
C ILE A 88 -1.37 0.30 -1.61
N PRO A 89 -2.63 0.30 -1.15
CA PRO A 89 -3.28 -0.94 -0.71
C PRO A 89 -3.37 -1.97 -1.85
N PHE A 90 -3.72 -1.52 -3.06
CA PHE A 90 -3.82 -2.39 -4.22
C PHE A 90 -2.45 -2.92 -4.69
N GLU A 91 -1.42 -2.07 -4.71
CA GLU A 91 -0.06 -2.50 -5.03
C GLU A 91 0.47 -3.50 -4.00
N PHE A 92 0.05 -3.37 -2.73
CA PHE A 92 0.40 -4.33 -1.68
C PHE A 92 -0.26 -5.70 -1.90
N THR A 93 -1.52 -5.77 -2.36
CA THR A 93 -2.15 -7.06 -2.69
C THR A 93 -1.46 -7.74 -3.87
N GLN A 94 -1.08 -6.98 -4.90
CA GLN A 94 -0.28 -7.50 -6.02
C GLN A 94 1.09 -8.00 -5.58
N PHE A 95 1.74 -7.27 -4.68
CA PHE A 95 3.01 -7.68 -4.09
C PHE A 95 2.86 -9.01 -3.34
N LEU A 96 1.85 -9.15 -2.47
CA LEU A 96 1.62 -10.41 -1.77
C LEU A 96 1.36 -11.58 -2.74
N ALA A 97 0.62 -11.34 -3.82
CA ALA A 97 0.35 -12.35 -4.84
C ALA A 97 1.60 -12.79 -5.62
N SER A 98 2.66 -11.98 -5.68
CA SER A 98 3.92 -12.34 -6.34
C SER A 98 4.93 -13.02 -5.41
N LEU A 99 4.66 -13.08 -4.10
CA LEU A 99 5.57 -13.67 -3.13
C LEU A 99 5.42 -15.19 -3.06
N GLU A 100 6.56 -15.87 -3.12
CA GLU A 100 6.68 -17.28 -2.74
C GLU A 100 7.02 -17.43 -1.24
N GLY A 101 6.61 -18.56 -0.64
CA GLY A 101 6.96 -18.91 0.75
C GLY A 101 6.16 -18.16 1.83
N ILE A 102 5.10 -17.45 1.46
CA ILE A 102 4.11 -16.89 2.40
C ILE A 102 2.95 -17.88 2.61
N PRO A 103 2.17 -17.75 3.70
CA PRO A 103 1.00 -18.59 3.90
C PRO A 103 0.02 -18.47 2.72
N PRO A 104 -0.52 -19.60 2.19
CA PRO A 104 -1.31 -19.61 0.96
C PRO A 104 -2.62 -18.84 1.07
N TYR A 105 -3.15 -18.65 2.29
CA TYR A 105 -4.36 -17.88 2.54
C TYR A 105 -4.12 -16.36 2.49
N LEU A 106 -2.88 -15.89 2.64
CA LEU A 106 -2.59 -14.48 2.87
C LEU A 106 -2.94 -13.58 1.68
N PRO A 107 -2.63 -13.93 0.41
CA PRO A 107 -3.04 -13.11 -0.73
C PRO A 107 -4.56 -12.98 -0.87
N ALA A 108 -5.30 -14.09 -0.64
CA ALA A 108 -6.75 -14.09 -0.71
C ALA A 108 -7.38 -13.24 0.41
N LEU A 109 -6.84 -13.34 1.62
CA LEU A 109 -7.27 -12.51 2.76
C LEU A 109 -7.00 -11.03 2.52
N ALA A 110 -5.82 -10.67 2.01
CA ALA A 110 -5.49 -9.29 1.69
C ALA A 110 -6.39 -8.75 0.57
N HIS A 111 -6.67 -9.55 -0.45
CA HIS A 111 -7.63 -9.17 -1.49
C HIS A 111 -9.02 -8.88 -0.92
N TYR A 112 -9.49 -9.69 0.04
CA TYR A 112 -10.78 -9.48 0.70
C TYR A 112 -10.83 -8.14 1.47
N GLU A 113 -9.85 -7.88 2.34
CA GLU A 113 -9.78 -6.62 3.09
C GLU A 113 -9.66 -5.39 2.17
N TRP A 114 -8.94 -5.52 1.04
CA TRP A 114 -8.86 -4.46 0.05
C TRP A 114 -10.22 -4.20 -0.63
N VAL A 115 -10.96 -5.24 -1.02
CA VAL A 115 -12.30 -5.09 -1.61
C VAL A 115 -13.26 -4.39 -0.63
N GLU A 116 -13.23 -4.77 0.65
CA GLU A 116 -14.05 -4.13 1.69
C GLU A 116 -13.74 -2.63 1.80
N LEU A 117 -12.45 -2.28 1.77
CA LEU A 117 -11.99 -0.89 1.79
C LEU A 117 -12.41 -0.11 0.55
N GLU A 118 -12.32 -0.69 -0.65
CA GLU A 118 -12.78 -0.04 -1.89
C GLU A 118 -14.29 0.18 -1.89
N VAL A 119 -15.08 -0.81 -1.48
CA VAL A 119 -16.54 -0.70 -1.38
C VAL A 119 -16.94 0.41 -0.41
N THR A 120 -16.26 0.50 0.74
CA THR A 120 -16.51 1.56 1.74
C THR A 120 -16.23 2.97 1.20
N HIS A 121 -15.31 3.11 0.25
CA HIS A 121 -14.97 4.40 -0.35
C HIS A 121 -15.82 4.75 -1.58
N GLN A 122 -16.72 3.87 -2.04
CA GLN A 122 -17.60 4.19 -3.14
C GLN A 122 -18.65 5.21 -2.70
N PRO A 123 -18.91 6.25 -3.53
CA PRO A 123 -19.95 7.21 -3.22
C PRO A 123 -21.30 6.49 -3.18
N ILE A 124 -22.03 6.66 -2.09
CA ILE A 124 -23.40 6.16 -1.97
C ILE A 124 -24.24 6.89 -3.02
N VAL A 125 -24.75 6.15 -3.99
CA VAL A 125 -25.76 6.66 -4.91
C VAL A 125 -27.05 6.76 -4.11
N GLN A 126 -27.45 7.98 -3.75
CA GLN A 126 -28.79 8.20 -3.24
C GLN A 126 -29.79 7.94 -4.36
N VAL A 127 -30.49 6.82 -4.27
CA VAL A 127 -31.61 6.53 -5.16
C VAL A 127 -32.84 7.26 -4.60
N GLU A 128 -33.56 7.98 -5.46
CA GLU A 128 -34.84 8.58 -5.08
C GLU A 128 -35.80 7.46 -4.67
N ILE A 129 -36.24 7.49 -3.41
CA ILE A 129 -37.21 6.53 -2.90
C ILE A 129 -38.56 6.91 -3.50
N SER A 130 -39.26 5.93 -4.07
CA SER A 130 -40.63 6.12 -4.55
C SER A 130 -41.50 6.62 -3.38
N PRO A 131 -42.25 7.72 -3.54
CA PRO A 131 -43.17 8.19 -2.51
C PRO A 131 -44.42 7.31 -2.39
N ILE A 132 -44.60 6.36 -3.32
CA ILE A 132 -45.75 5.46 -3.38
C ILE A 132 -45.30 4.12 -2.81
N THR A 133 -46.08 3.57 -1.89
CA THR A 133 -45.78 2.29 -1.24
C THR A 133 -46.42 1.14 -2.02
N ASP A 134 -45.93 0.87 -3.24
CA ASP A 134 -46.39 -0.29 -4.03
C ASP A 134 -45.32 -1.39 -4.05
N PHE A 135 -45.40 -2.28 -3.06
CA PHE A 135 -44.42 -3.35 -2.87
C PHE A 135 -44.50 -4.48 -3.92
N LEU A 136 -45.53 -4.52 -4.77
CA LEU A 136 -45.70 -5.60 -5.74
C LEU A 136 -44.91 -5.36 -7.04
N ASP A 137 -44.72 -4.10 -7.43
CA ASP A 137 -44.07 -3.72 -8.70
C ASP A 137 -42.74 -2.95 -8.51
N GLU A 138 -42.30 -2.70 -7.27
CA GLU A 138 -41.07 -1.97 -6.99
C GLU A 138 -39.84 -2.87 -6.76
N ILE A 139 -38.66 -2.39 -7.19
CA ILE A 139 -37.37 -3.04 -6.96
C ILE A 139 -36.85 -2.64 -5.57
N PRO A 140 -36.55 -3.60 -4.68
CA PRO A 140 -36.01 -3.29 -3.36
C PRO A 140 -34.69 -2.50 -3.46
N LEU A 141 -34.63 -1.37 -2.75
CA LEU A 141 -33.43 -0.56 -2.63
C LEU A 141 -32.69 -0.91 -1.33
N PHE A 142 -31.36 -1.02 -1.39
CA PHE A 142 -30.55 -1.18 -0.19
C PHE A 142 -30.60 0.09 0.65
N SER A 143 -30.75 -0.06 1.96
CA SER A 143 -30.73 1.06 2.90
C SER A 143 -29.36 1.75 2.82
N PRO A 144 -29.30 3.08 2.65
CA PRO A 144 -28.04 3.81 2.73
C PRO A 144 -27.49 3.69 4.16
N HIS A 145 -26.25 3.22 4.30
CA HIS A 145 -25.52 3.14 5.56
C HIS A 145 -24.81 4.45 5.88
#